data_AF-A0A8J3YYA4-F1
#
_entry.id   AF-A0A8J3YYA4-F1
#
_cell.length_a   1.000
_cell.length_b   1.000
_cell.length_c   1.000
_cell.angle_alpha   90.00
_cell.angle_beta   90.00
_cell.angle_gamma   90.00
#
_symmetry.space_group_name_H-M   'P 1'
#
loop_
_entity.id
_entity.type
_entity.pdbx_description
1 polymer ?
#
loop_
_entity_poly.entity_id
_entity_poly.type
_entity_poly.pdbx_seq_one_letter_code
_entity_poly.pdbx_strand_id
1 'polypeptide(L)'
;MNHVLLPIAPTPNGRLHLGHIGGPMLKADVLARHYRRAGETVALVGSTDPYDSYLLLRARETGMSPEQVVRHWHPLIEADLHAVGIVPDRFLNFLDEPWRRRNHDACLNIVRELRAQGLVTVRTERFPYCAGTGAFVTGGFVRGRCPRCDAAIAGYFCEECGHHFRPEQVTAPRCGFDDCVPRVRDVPCLYARLPDPEAVLRRIAEIGVPQLYGGVVREYLRVQGPELRLTHPGTWGVPVPVEGSPVPQVAFTYVVGGLAFLTLSARIGAAELGLADDAPVHTVTSFGFDNSLPFLLGGLGLAMALPGRRPTDHMLLNHFMTLDGSKFSTSRNHVIWAGDEVEESGGDAVRAYLADRSPARSVTDFSRTGFADYRDKVLRGRWREAVGHAWEAGTGTAPSALTARLDELLSVQQQAVEPANDDLPRFLAAVQAWVDDGAPAGGAAWWLRGLALLAAPVTPEFAGRLWRSLGLSGEPRRAASDVPTISQEQPCATP
;
A
#
# COMPACT_ATOMS: atom_id res chain seq x y z
N MET A 1 10.73 -13.00 -13.99
CA MET A 1 9.34 -12.76 -14.44
C MET A 1 9.14 -11.24 -14.55
N ASN A 2 8.07 -10.74 -15.19
CA ASN A 2 7.81 -9.28 -15.27
C ASN A 2 6.77 -8.92 -14.20
N HIS A 3 7.15 -8.11 -13.23
CA HIS A 3 6.31 -7.77 -12.08
C HIS A 3 5.83 -6.33 -12.14
N VAL A 4 4.56 -6.10 -11.79
CA VAL A 4 4.03 -4.75 -11.56
C VAL A 4 3.44 -4.68 -10.16
N LEU A 5 4.03 -3.82 -9.33
CA LEU A 5 3.63 -3.63 -7.93
C LEU A 5 2.78 -2.37 -7.83
N LEU A 6 1.60 -2.52 -7.23
CA LEU A 6 0.54 -1.53 -7.17
C LEU A 6 0.13 -1.31 -5.69
N PRO A 7 0.89 -0.49 -4.93
CA PRO A 7 0.46 -0.11 -3.60
C PRO A 7 -0.85 0.70 -3.64
N ILE A 8 -1.60 0.67 -2.54
CA ILE A 8 -2.81 1.46 -2.34
C ILE A 8 -2.56 2.94 -2.69
N ALA A 9 -3.51 3.56 -3.38
CA ALA A 9 -3.49 4.99 -3.64
C ALA A 9 -4.00 5.74 -2.40
N PRO A 10 -3.17 6.52 -1.69
CA PRO A 10 -3.64 7.32 -0.57
C PRO A 10 -4.50 8.47 -1.09
N THR A 11 -5.51 8.85 -0.32
CA THR A 11 -6.30 10.05 -0.60
C THR A 11 -5.42 11.29 -0.40
N PRO A 12 -5.34 12.24 -1.35
CA PRO A 12 -4.53 13.44 -1.22
C PRO A 12 -5.27 14.50 -0.39
N ASN A 13 -5.46 14.21 0.90
CA ASN A 13 -6.11 15.09 1.88
C ASN A 13 -5.16 15.55 3.01
N GLY A 14 -3.89 15.15 2.95
CA GLY A 14 -2.84 15.51 3.89
C GLY A 14 -1.53 14.81 3.53
N ARG A 15 -0.48 15.08 4.31
CA ARG A 15 0.82 14.40 4.24
C ARG A 15 0.72 12.94 4.68
N LEU A 16 1.74 12.13 4.38
CA LEU A 16 1.82 10.75 4.86
C LEU A 16 2.41 10.70 6.27
N HIS A 17 1.77 9.95 7.18
CA HIS A 17 2.36 9.58 8.46
C HIS A 17 2.95 8.16 8.40
N LEU A 18 3.79 7.81 9.38
CA LEU A 18 4.48 6.52 9.41
C LEU A 18 3.56 5.29 9.33
N GLY A 19 2.32 5.35 9.82
CA GLY A 19 1.35 4.28 9.64
C GLY A 19 1.00 3.97 8.17
N HIS A 20 0.99 4.97 7.28
CA HIS A 20 0.79 4.74 5.84
C HIS A 20 2.02 4.08 5.21
N ILE A 21 3.21 4.44 5.70
CA ILE A 21 4.47 3.92 5.20
C ILE A 21 4.68 2.46 5.64
N GLY A 22 4.62 2.20 6.95
CA GLY A 22 5.03 0.93 7.56
C GLY A 22 4.20 -0.28 7.18
N GLY A 23 3.00 -0.07 6.65
CA GLY A 23 2.16 -1.11 6.08
C GLY A 23 2.36 -1.26 4.57
N PRO A 24 1.47 -0.69 3.75
CA PRO A 24 1.37 -1.09 2.34
C PRO A 24 2.49 -0.53 1.46
N MET A 25 3.04 0.65 1.77
CA MET A 25 4.01 1.32 0.91
C MET A 25 5.41 0.70 1.03
N LEU A 26 5.91 0.55 2.26
CA LEU A 26 7.25 0.02 2.50
C LEU A 26 7.39 -1.42 1.99
N LYS A 27 6.36 -2.26 2.18
CA LYS A 27 6.37 -3.65 1.71
C LYS A 27 6.48 -3.76 0.19
N ALA A 28 5.73 -2.93 -0.54
CA ALA A 28 5.81 -2.89 -2.00
C ALA A 28 7.21 -2.45 -2.46
N ASP A 29 7.80 -1.44 -1.81
CA ASP A 29 9.15 -0.98 -2.15
C ASP A 29 10.24 -2.02 -1.83
N VAL A 30 10.19 -2.65 -0.65
CA VAL A 30 11.12 -3.72 -0.27
C VAL A 30 11.04 -4.89 -1.25
N LEU A 31 9.82 -5.29 -1.66
CA LEU A 31 9.63 -6.35 -2.65
C LEU A 31 10.17 -5.94 -4.03
N ALA A 32 9.92 -4.72 -4.49
CA ALA A 32 10.48 -4.21 -5.74
C ALA A 32 12.01 -4.28 -5.73
N ARG A 33 12.64 -3.80 -4.66
CA ARG A 33 14.10 -3.83 -4.50
C ARG A 33 14.65 -5.25 -4.40
N HIS A 34 13.93 -6.15 -3.74
CA HIS A 34 14.25 -7.56 -3.69
C HIS A 34 14.27 -8.19 -5.10
N TYR A 35 13.21 -7.98 -5.89
CA TYR A 35 13.14 -8.45 -7.28
C TYR A 35 14.27 -7.87 -8.15
N ARG A 36 14.53 -6.56 -8.09
CA ARG A 36 15.65 -5.94 -8.83
C ARG A 36 17.00 -6.54 -8.44
N ARG A 37 17.24 -6.77 -7.15
CA ARG A 37 18.48 -7.41 -6.65
C ARG A 37 18.64 -8.84 -7.16
N ALA A 38 17.52 -9.58 -7.25
CA ALA A 38 17.48 -10.93 -7.80
C ALA A 38 17.62 -10.99 -9.33
N GLY A 39 17.64 -9.83 -10.01
CA GLY A 39 17.75 -9.72 -11.47
C GLY A 39 16.41 -9.82 -12.19
N GLU A 40 15.29 -9.71 -11.47
CA GLU A 40 13.96 -9.68 -12.06
C GLU A 40 13.57 -8.28 -12.54
N THR A 41 12.65 -8.25 -13.50
CA THR A 41 12.14 -7.01 -14.11
C THR A 41 10.88 -6.58 -13.37
N VAL A 42 10.91 -5.39 -12.77
CA VAL A 42 9.83 -4.90 -11.92
C VAL A 42 9.58 -3.41 -12.07
N ALA A 43 8.30 -3.03 -12.15
CA ALA A 43 7.82 -1.66 -12.05
C ALA A 43 6.97 -1.48 -10.79
N LEU A 44 7.29 -0.45 -10.01
CA LEU A 44 6.49 0.05 -8.89
C LEU A 44 5.70 1.27 -9.37
N VAL A 45 4.37 1.14 -9.46
CA VAL A 45 3.48 2.21 -9.93
C VAL A 45 2.62 2.71 -8.78
N GLY A 46 2.93 3.90 -8.28
CA GLY A 46 2.17 4.59 -7.24
C GLY A 46 1.20 5.62 -7.83
N SER A 47 0.30 6.13 -7.00
CA SER A 47 -0.60 7.24 -7.34
C SER A 47 -1.22 7.83 -6.08
N THR A 48 -2.11 8.82 -6.23
CA THR A 48 -3.09 9.20 -5.21
C THR A 48 -4.51 8.99 -5.72
N ASP A 49 -5.48 8.77 -4.82
CA ASP A 49 -6.90 8.66 -5.19
C ASP A 49 -7.60 10.03 -5.10
N PRO A 50 -7.85 10.73 -6.23
CA PRO A 50 -8.44 12.05 -6.21
C PRO A 50 -9.97 12.01 -6.12
N TYR A 51 -10.61 10.85 -5.93
CA TYR A 51 -12.06 10.69 -5.95
C TYR A 51 -12.64 10.14 -4.64
N ASP A 52 -11.81 9.88 -3.62
CA ASP A 52 -12.28 9.47 -2.31
C ASP A 52 -13.08 10.60 -1.61
N SER A 53 -14.12 10.21 -0.87
CA SER A 53 -14.93 11.09 -0.02
C SER A 53 -14.14 11.92 1.01
N TYR A 54 -13.02 11.41 1.55
CA TYR A 54 -12.20 12.14 2.53
C TYR A 54 -11.52 13.37 1.91
N LEU A 55 -11.32 13.40 0.58
CA LEU A 55 -10.88 14.59 -0.14
C LEU A 55 -11.91 15.71 -0.01
N LEU A 56 -13.19 15.38 -0.19
CA LEU A 56 -14.28 16.35 -0.13
C LEU A 56 -14.43 16.93 1.28
N LEU A 57 -14.11 16.15 2.32
CA LEU A 57 -14.06 16.63 3.70
C LEU A 57 -12.98 17.68 3.86
N ARG A 58 -11.79 17.37 3.37
CA ARG A 58 -10.67 18.30 3.43
C ARG A 58 -10.95 19.58 2.64
N ALA A 59 -11.52 19.47 1.46
CA ALA A 59 -11.91 20.61 0.61
C ALA A 59 -12.82 21.58 1.37
N ARG A 60 -13.77 21.04 2.13
CA ARG A 60 -14.66 21.85 2.94
C ARG A 60 -13.96 22.49 4.15
N GLU A 61 -13.12 21.74 4.86
CA GLU A 61 -12.36 22.24 6.01
C GLU A 61 -11.43 23.40 5.62
N THR A 62 -10.81 23.32 4.44
CA THR A 62 -9.85 24.31 3.96
C THR A 62 -10.48 25.42 3.10
N GLY A 63 -11.76 25.31 2.74
CA GLY A 63 -12.42 26.21 1.81
C GLY A 63 -11.92 26.11 0.36
N MET A 64 -11.18 25.05 0.02
CA MET A 64 -10.63 24.80 -1.31
C MET A 64 -11.60 23.98 -2.17
N SER A 65 -11.49 24.07 -3.49
CA SER A 65 -12.15 23.10 -4.38
C SER A 65 -11.49 21.72 -4.27
N PRO A 66 -12.21 20.61 -4.57
CA PRO A 66 -11.61 19.27 -4.56
C PRO A 66 -10.35 19.17 -5.43
N GLU A 67 -10.36 19.81 -6.61
CA GLU A 67 -9.19 19.85 -7.49
C GLU A 67 -8.01 20.60 -6.86
N GLN A 68 -8.26 21.73 -6.18
CA GLN A 68 -7.20 22.46 -5.48
C GLN A 68 -6.60 21.63 -4.34
N VAL A 69 -7.41 20.86 -3.61
CA VAL A 69 -6.92 19.96 -2.55
C VAL A 69 -5.98 18.90 -3.12
N VAL A 70 -6.38 18.22 -4.21
CA VAL A 70 -5.51 17.24 -4.87
C VAL A 70 -4.22 17.88 -5.34
N ARG A 71 -4.30 19.01 -6.07
CA ARG A 71 -3.12 19.71 -6.61
C ARG A 71 -2.17 20.18 -5.52
N HIS A 72 -2.67 20.43 -4.31
CA HIS A 72 -1.84 20.81 -3.18
C HIS A 72 -1.17 19.60 -2.51
N TRP A 73 -1.90 18.52 -2.21
CA TRP A 73 -1.38 17.40 -1.41
C TRP A 73 -0.73 16.28 -2.22
N HIS A 74 -1.10 16.08 -3.50
CA HIS A 74 -0.46 15.07 -4.35
C HIS A 74 1.07 15.16 -4.38
N PRO A 75 1.69 16.31 -4.69
CA PRO A 75 3.16 16.41 -4.71
C PRO A 75 3.79 16.29 -3.32
N LEU A 76 3.05 16.62 -2.24
CA LEU A 76 3.55 16.48 -0.87
C LEU A 76 3.56 15.02 -0.40
N ILE A 77 2.58 14.23 -0.84
CA ILE A 77 2.58 12.78 -0.64
C ILE A 77 3.75 12.13 -1.38
N GLU A 78 3.98 12.52 -2.64
CA GLU A 78 5.13 12.04 -3.42
C GLU A 78 6.46 12.39 -2.71
N ALA A 79 6.59 13.63 -2.23
CA ALA A 79 7.75 14.07 -1.48
C ALA A 79 7.97 13.27 -0.19
N ASP A 80 6.90 12.97 0.56
CA ASP A 80 6.99 12.13 1.76
C ASP A 80 7.45 10.68 1.44
N LEU A 81 6.97 10.10 0.33
CA LEU A 81 7.44 8.78 -0.13
C LEU A 81 8.93 8.83 -0.49
N HIS A 82 9.34 9.85 -1.25
CA HIS A 82 10.73 10.04 -1.67
C HIS A 82 11.66 10.28 -0.49
N ALA A 83 11.23 11.04 0.53
CA ALA A 83 12.00 11.22 1.76
C ALA A 83 12.30 9.88 2.43
N VAL A 84 11.33 8.97 2.50
CA VAL A 84 11.52 7.61 3.04
C VAL A 84 12.28 6.68 2.06
N GLY A 85 12.78 7.19 0.94
CA GLY A 85 13.46 6.38 -0.07
C GLY A 85 12.55 5.41 -0.82
N ILE A 86 11.22 5.63 -0.79
CA ILE A 86 10.26 4.91 -1.62
C ILE A 86 10.04 5.76 -2.88
N VAL A 87 10.66 5.34 -3.99
CA VAL A 87 10.62 6.07 -5.26
C VAL A 87 9.96 5.16 -6.30
N PRO A 88 8.65 5.34 -6.57
CA PRO A 88 7.97 4.62 -7.64
C PRO A 88 8.62 4.89 -8.99
N ASP A 89 8.67 3.90 -9.88
CA ASP A 89 9.09 4.13 -11.28
C ASP A 89 8.10 5.08 -11.98
N ARG A 90 6.84 5.05 -11.54
CA ARG A 90 5.82 6.00 -11.94
C ARG A 90 4.92 6.39 -10.78
N PHE A 91 4.74 7.69 -10.55
CA PHE A 91 3.73 8.21 -9.64
C PHE A 91 2.64 8.95 -10.41
N LEU A 92 1.41 8.45 -10.37
CA LEU A 92 0.31 8.91 -11.22
C LEU A 92 -0.61 9.89 -10.50
N ASN A 93 -0.93 10.97 -11.19
CA ASN A 93 -2.03 11.87 -10.84
C ASN A 93 -3.20 11.70 -11.80
N PHE A 94 -4.30 11.08 -11.34
CA PHE A 94 -5.51 10.91 -12.16
C PHE A 94 -6.33 12.18 -12.36
N LEU A 95 -5.83 13.34 -11.94
CA LEU A 95 -6.35 14.63 -12.38
C LEU A 95 -5.57 15.23 -13.57
N ASP A 96 -4.43 14.69 -13.95
CA ASP A 96 -3.68 15.20 -15.10
C ASP A 96 -4.07 14.45 -16.38
N GLU A 97 -4.08 15.14 -17.52
CA GLU A 97 -4.25 14.49 -18.82
C GLU A 97 -2.94 13.80 -19.25
N PRO A 98 -3.00 12.66 -19.96
CA PRO A 98 -4.20 11.95 -20.42
C PRO A 98 -4.80 11.00 -19.38
N TRP A 99 -4.23 10.90 -18.17
CA TRP A 99 -4.59 9.89 -17.16
C TRP A 99 -6.01 10.06 -16.64
N ARG A 100 -6.47 11.30 -16.44
CA ARG A 100 -7.85 11.62 -16.06
C ARG A 100 -8.84 10.97 -17.02
N ARG A 101 -8.72 11.27 -18.31
CA ARG A 101 -9.58 10.70 -19.36
C ARG A 101 -9.51 9.17 -19.41
N ARG A 102 -8.29 8.59 -19.41
CA ARG A 102 -8.12 7.13 -19.45
C ARG A 102 -8.77 6.43 -18.25
N ASN A 103 -8.67 7.01 -17.05
CA ASN A 103 -9.32 6.48 -15.86
C ASN A 103 -10.85 6.58 -15.94
N HIS A 104 -11.37 7.72 -16.42
CA HIS A 104 -12.82 7.89 -16.63
C HIS A 104 -13.34 6.88 -17.65
N ASP A 105 -12.66 6.72 -18.78
CA ASP A 105 -13.02 5.75 -19.81
C ASP A 105 -12.98 4.32 -19.27
N ALA A 106 -11.96 3.96 -18.48
CA ALA A 106 -11.86 2.65 -17.83
C ALA A 106 -13.04 2.38 -16.89
N CYS A 107 -13.40 3.34 -16.03
CA CYS A 107 -14.58 3.25 -15.15
C CYS A 107 -15.86 3.04 -15.94
N LEU A 108 -16.09 3.85 -16.98
CA LEU A 108 -17.29 3.76 -17.82
C LEU A 108 -17.35 2.44 -18.59
N ASN A 109 -16.21 1.95 -19.09
CA ASN A 109 -16.13 0.67 -19.79
C ASN A 109 -16.45 -0.50 -18.88
N ILE A 110 -15.96 -0.51 -17.64
CA ILE A 110 -16.33 -1.54 -16.64
C ILE A 110 -17.84 -1.59 -16.45
N VAL A 111 -18.51 -0.44 -16.27
CA VAL A 111 -19.97 -0.40 -16.11
C VAL A 111 -20.69 -0.90 -17.37
N ARG A 112 -20.21 -0.53 -18.57
CA ARG A 112 -20.77 -1.00 -19.85
C ARG A 112 -20.62 -2.51 -20.02
N GLU A 113 -19.44 -3.07 -19.72
CA GLU A 113 -19.16 -4.50 -19.80
C GLU A 113 -20.05 -5.30 -18.84
N LEU A 114 -20.21 -4.82 -17.60
CA LEU A 114 -21.12 -5.44 -16.62
C LEU A 114 -22.57 -5.41 -17.10
N ARG A 115 -23.03 -4.30 -17.69
CA ARG A 115 -24.38 -4.19 -18.28
C ARG A 115 -24.57 -5.15 -19.45
N ALA A 116 -23.59 -5.25 -20.34
CA ALA A 116 -23.63 -6.14 -21.50
C ALA A 116 -23.75 -7.63 -21.08
N GLN A 117 -23.21 -7.99 -19.91
CA GLN A 117 -23.37 -9.32 -19.33
C GLN A 117 -24.64 -9.50 -18.50
N GLY A 118 -25.52 -8.49 -18.39
CA GLY A 118 -26.72 -8.57 -17.57
C GLY A 118 -26.45 -8.62 -16.07
N LEU A 119 -25.26 -8.21 -15.61
CA LEU A 119 -24.85 -8.27 -14.21
C LEU A 119 -25.23 -7.01 -13.42
N VAL A 120 -25.83 -6.00 -14.05
CA VAL A 120 -26.17 -4.72 -13.40
C VAL A 120 -27.64 -4.63 -13.03
N THR A 121 -27.91 -4.29 -11.77
CA THR A 121 -29.25 -4.02 -11.25
C THR A 121 -29.32 -2.59 -10.69
N VAL A 122 -30.53 -2.03 -10.61
CA VAL A 122 -30.80 -0.78 -9.89
C VAL A 122 -31.38 -1.12 -8.53
N ARG A 123 -30.83 -0.54 -7.46
CA ARG A 123 -31.38 -0.66 -6.11
C ARG A 123 -31.50 0.71 -5.48
N THR A 124 -32.62 0.94 -4.80
CA THR A 124 -32.84 2.18 -4.03
C THR A 124 -32.27 2.00 -2.63
N GLU A 125 -31.27 2.81 -2.27
CA GLU A 125 -30.73 2.91 -0.91
C GLU A 125 -31.27 4.16 -0.21
N ARG A 126 -31.27 4.14 1.13
CA ARG A 126 -31.73 5.28 1.94
C ARG A 126 -30.52 6.00 2.52
N PHE A 127 -30.04 7.01 1.82
CA PHE A 127 -28.84 7.76 2.21
C PHE A 127 -29.15 8.83 3.26
N PRO A 128 -28.27 9.02 4.25
CA PRO A 128 -28.30 10.21 5.08
C PRO A 128 -27.95 11.45 4.24
N TYR A 129 -28.66 12.56 4.49
CA TYR A 129 -28.62 13.80 3.74
C TYR A 129 -28.66 14.99 4.71
N CYS A 130 -27.65 15.85 4.64
CA CYS A 130 -27.60 17.06 5.45
C CYS A 130 -28.40 18.17 4.76
N ALA A 131 -29.52 18.56 5.38
CA ALA A 131 -30.38 19.61 4.84
C ALA A 131 -29.72 20.99 4.85
N GLY A 132 -28.90 21.29 5.86
CA GLY A 132 -28.21 22.58 5.97
C GLY A 132 -27.14 22.80 4.90
N THR A 133 -26.53 21.71 4.41
CA THR A 133 -25.42 21.79 3.44
C THR A 133 -25.79 21.29 2.06
N GLY A 134 -26.99 20.75 1.90
CA GLY A 134 -27.47 20.20 0.64
C GLY A 134 -26.76 18.93 0.16
N ALA A 135 -25.95 18.29 1.01
CA ALA A 135 -25.04 17.21 0.62
C ALA A 135 -25.47 15.86 1.19
N PHE A 136 -25.24 14.79 0.44
CA PHE A 136 -25.33 13.43 0.96
C PHE A 136 -24.16 13.15 1.90
N VAL A 137 -24.45 12.42 2.97
CA VAL A 137 -23.48 12.05 3.98
C VAL A 137 -22.96 10.67 3.60
N THR A 138 -21.85 10.62 2.87
CA THR A 138 -21.24 9.38 2.37
C THR A 138 -19.77 9.27 2.79
N GLY A 139 -19.25 8.04 2.86
CA GLY A 139 -17.84 7.80 3.17
C GLY A 139 -17.39 8.51 4.44
N GLY A 140 -16.29 9.28 4.37
CA GLY A 140 -15.72 10.03 5.51
C GLY A 140 -16.67 11.03 6.18
N PHE A 141 -17.82 11.35 5.56
CA PHE A 141 -18.82 12.24 6.14
C PHE A 141 -19.76 11.59 7.14
N VAL A 142 -19.83 10.26 7.20
CA VAL A 142 -20.70 9.56 8.14
C VAL A 142 -19.98 9.37 9.45
N ARG A 143 -20.60 9.81 10.55
CA ARG A 143 -20.33 9.31 11.91
C ARG A 143 -21.55 8.54 12.41
N GLY A 144 -21.34 7.59 13.30
CA GLY A 144 -22.43 6.82 13.90
C GLY A 144 -21.91 5.65 14.72
N ARG A 145 -22.75 4.61 14.82
CA ARG A 145 -22.41 3.35 15.49
C ARG A 145 -22.55 2.16 14.54
N CYS A 146 -21.71 1.16 14.76
CA CYS A 146 -21.75 -0.08 14.01
C CYS A 146 -23.05 -0.85 14.35
N PRO A 147 -23.85 -1.29 13.37
CA PRO A 147 -25.07 -2.05 13.64
C PRO A 147 -24.83 -3.45 14.25
N ARG A 148 -23.57 -3.89 14.31
CA ARG A 148 -23.20 -5.23 14.79
C ARG A 148 -22.59 -5.20 16.19
N CYS A 149 -21.59 -4.36 16.43
CA CYS A 149 -20.85 -4.32 17.70
C CYS A 149 -21.01 -3.01 18.46
N ASP A 150 -21.81 -2.07 17.97
CA ASP A 150 -22.06 -0.74 18.55
C ASP A 150 -20.84 0.19 18.68
N ALA A 151 -19.67 -0.22 18.19
CA ALA A 151 -18.48 0.62 18.13
C ALA A 151 -18.74 1.91 17.33
N ALA A 152 -18.07 3.00 17.72
CA ALA A 152 -18.08 4.24 16.94
C ALA A 152 -17.46 3.99 15.56
N ILE A 153 -18.06 4.57 14.53
CA ILE A 153 -17.61 4.42 13.14
C ILE A 153 -17.46 5.77 12.43
N ALA A 154 -16.56 5.80 11.46
CA ALA A 154 -16.46 6.83 10.44
C ALA A 154 -16.57 6.16 9.06
N GLY A 155 -17.66 6.41 8.34
CA GLY A 155 -17.96 5.73 7.08
C GLY A 155 -18.74 4.43 7.21
N TYR A 156 -18.59 3.55 6.22
CA TYR A 156 -19.43 2.35 6.00
C TYR A 156 -18.71 1.03 6.28
N PHE A 157 -17.63 1.11 7.06
CA PHE A 157 -16.80 0.01 7.49
C PHE A 157 -16.53 0.17 8.99
N CYS A 158 -16.65 -0.91 9.75
CA CYS A 158 -16.29 -0.93 11.16
C CYS A 158 -14.87 -1.49 11.31
N GLU A 159 -13.96 -0.63 11.77
CA GLU A 159 -12.56 -1.02 12.00
C GLU A 159 -12.40 -2.04 13.15
N GLU A 160 -13.34 -2.07 14.11
CA GLU A 160 -13.30 -2.98 15.26
C GLU A 160 -13.69 -4.43 14.92
N CYS A 161 -14.73 -4.62 14.09
CA CYS A 161 -15.26 -5.96 13.78
C CYS A 161 -15.20 -6.34 12.29
N GLY A 162 -14.67 -5.47 11.44
CA GLY A 162 -14.56 -5.68 9.99
C GLY A 162 -15.90 -5.65 9.23
N HIS A 163 -17.00 -5.29 9.89
CA HIS A 163 -18.32 -5.34 9.27
C HIS A 163 -18.53 -4.17 8.29
N HIS A 164 -18.97 -4.48 7.07
CA HIS A 164 -19.39 -3.51 6.07
C HIS A 164 -20.92 -3.46 6.01
N PHE A 165 -21.46 -2.24 5.93
CA PHE A 165 -22.88 -2.00 6.01
C PHE A 165 -23.33 -0.90 5.05
N ARG A 166 -24.61 -0.93 4.71
CA ARG A 166 -25.26 0.04 3.81
C ARG A 166 -25.58 1.34 4.56
N PRO A 167 -25.82 2.45 3.84
CA PRO A 167 -26.14 3.74 4.45
C PRO A 167 -27.30 3.67 5.44
N GLU A 168 -28.36 2.94 5.12
CA GLU A 168 -29.56 2.79 5.96
C GLU A 168 -29.33 1.97 7.24
N GLN A 169 -28.22 1.22 7.31
CA GLN A 169 -27.91 0.35 8.44
C GLN A 169 -27.10 1.06 9.53
N VAL A 170 -26.58 2.27 9.27
CA VAL A 170 -25.84 3.05 10.26
C VAL A 170 -26.77 3.44 11.42
N THR A 171 -26.40 3.07 12.64
CA THR A 171 -27.16 3.46 13.83
C THR A 171 -26.69 4.82 14.35
N ALA A 172 -27.63 5.64 14.84
CA ALA A 172 -27.40 7.00 15.32
C ALA A 172 -26.52 7.86 14.37
N PRO A 173 -26.87 7.99 13.07
CA PRO A 173 -26.05 8.71 12.12
C PRO A 173 -25.92 10.19 12.50
N ARG A 174 -24.72 10.72 12.31
CA ARG A 174 -24.35 12.12 12.51
C ARG A 174 -23.55 12.61 11.32
N CYS A 175 -23.75 13.87 10.96
CA CYS A 175 -22.95 14.52 9.94
C CYS A 175 -21.52 14.76 10.44
N GLY A 176 -20.52 14.38 9.65
CA GLY A 176 -19.10 14.55 9.96
C GLY A 176 -18.67 16.01 10.11
N PHE A 177 -19.39 16.94 9.50
CA PHE A 177 -19.05 18.36 9.46
C PHE A 177 -19.53 19.16 10.67
N ASP A 178 -20.82 19.06 10.98
CA ASP A 178 -21.54 19.93 11.92
C ASP A 178 -22.27 19.14 13.01
N ASP A 179 -22.07 17.82 13.05
CA ASP A 179 -22.70 16.88 13.98
C ASP A 179 -24.24 16.90 13.98
N CYS A 180 -24.87 17.46 12.94
CA CYS A 180 -26.32 17.47 12.88
C CYS A 180 -26.90 16.07 12.61
N VAL A 181 -28.18 15.88 12.94
CA VAL A 181 -28.92 14.66 12.60
C VAL A 181 -29.28 14.72 11.11
N PRO A 182 -28.76 13.83 10.24
CA PRO A 182 -29.09 13.86 8.83
C PRO A 182 -30.54 13.43 8.61
N ARG A 183 -31.18 14.02 7.60
CA ARG A 183 -32.43 13.48 7.04
C ARG A 183 -32.11 12.27 6.18
N VAL A 184 -33.12 11.50 5.80
CA VAL A 184 -32.94 10.34 4.93
C VAL A 184 -33.55 10.64 3.56
N ARG A 185 -32.88 10.23 2.48
CA ARG A 185 -33.39 10.32 1.11
C ARG A 185 -33.15 9.02 0.36
N ASP A 186 -34.16 8.64 -0.43
CA ASP A 186 -34.10 7.47 -1.28
C ASP A 186 -33.35 7.82 -2.57
N VAL A 187 -32.36 7.00 -2.93
CA VAL A 187 -31.51 7.22 -4.10
C VAL A 187 -31.32 5.90 -4.84
N PRO A 188 -31.68 5.82 -6.13
CA PRO A 188 -31.36 4.65 -6.94
C PRO A 188 -29.87 4.65 -7.28
N CYS A 189 -29.22 3.53 -7.03
CA CYS A 189 -27.81 3.28 -7.33
C CYS A 189 -27.67 2.01 -8.17
N LEU A 190 -26.64 1.95 -9.00
CA LEU A 190 -26.29 0.74 -9.74
C LEU A 190 -25.55 -0.24 -8.82
N TYR A 191 -25.86 -1.51 -9.00
CA TYR A 191 -25.17 -2.63 -8.36
C TYR A 191 -24.70 -3.63 -9.40
N ALA A 192 -23.53 -4.23 -9.19
CA ALA A 192 -23.12 -5.44 -9.89
C ALA A 192 -23.44 -6.66 -9.04
N ARG A 193 -24.03 -7.67 -9.65
CA ARG A 193 -24.17 -9.00 -9.06
C ARG A 193 -23.01 -9.88 -9.51
N LEU A 194 -22.27 -10.42 -8.56
CA LEU A 194 -21.23 -11.41 -8.85
C LEU A 194 -21.87 -12.74 -9.26
N PRO A 195 -21.49 -13.32 -10.42
CA PRO A 195 -22.10 -14.55 -10.91
C PRO A 195 -21.71 -15.78 -10.08
N ASP A 196 -20.45 -15.87 -9.64
CA ASP A 196 -19.94 -16.96 -8.81
C ASP A 196 -19.11 -16.40 -7.63
N PRO A 197 -19.74 -16.03 -6.50
CA PRO A 197 -19.03 -15.54 -5.32
C PRO A 197 -18.13 -16.61 -4.66
N GLU A 198 -18.42 -17.90 -4.83
CA GLU A 198 -17.60 -18.97 -4.28
C GLU A 198 -16.29 -19.13 -5.05
N ALA A 199 -16.28 -18.88 -6.36
CA ALA A 199 -15.04 -18.78 -7.14
C ALA A 199 -14.11 -17.69 -6.60
N VAL A 200 -14.67 -16.54 -6.19
CA VAL A 200 -13.87 -15.46 -5.59
C VAL A 200 -13.23 -15.93 -4.28
N LEU A 201 -14.00 -16.58 -3.39
CA LEU A 201 -13.46 -17.11 -2.13
C LEU A 201 -12.39 -18.19 -2.35
N ARG A 202 -12.56 -19.08 -3.34
CA ARG A 202 -11.53 -20.05 -3.73
C ARG A 202 -10.27 -19.35 -4.21
N ARG A 203 -10.41 -18.37 -5.10
CA ARG A 203 -9.27 -17.61 -5.63
C ARG A 203 -8.52 -16.85 -4.54
N ILE A 204 -9.22 -16.26 -3.58
CA ILE A 204 -8.63 -15.61 -2.39
C ILE A 204 -7.73 -16.60 -1.62
N ALA A 205 -8.21 -17.83 -1.40
CA ALA A 205 -7.43 -18.86 -0.73
C ALA A 205 -6.23 -19.33 -1.58
N GLU A 206 -6.41 -19.50 -2.89
CA GLU A 206 -5.36 -19.94 -3.82
C GLU A 206 -4.17 -18.96 -3.89
N ILE A 207 -4.43 -17.64 -3.84
CA ILE A 207 -3.35 -16.62 -3.88
C ILE A 207 -2.74 -16.32 -2.50
N GLY A 208 -3.12 -17.08 -1.47
CA GLY A 208 -2.50 -17.02 -0.15
C GLY A 208 -3.00 -15.87 0.73
N VAL A 209 -4.17 -15.28 0.45
CA VAL A 209 -4.75 -14.25 1.33
C VAL A 209 -5.15 -14.89 2.67
N PRO A 210 -4.73 -14.34 3.84
CA PRO A 210 -5.03 -14.93 5.13
C PRO A 210 -6.53 -15.01 5.41
N GLN A 211 -6.94 -16.04 6.17
CA GLN A 211 -8.35 -16.31 6.47
C GLN A 211 -9.07 -15.13 7.13
N LEU A 212 -8.35 -14.28 7.88
CA LEU A 212 -8.91 -13.07 8.48
C LEU A 212 -9.51 -12.14 7.41
N TYR A 213 -8.75 -11.86 6.34
CA TYR A 213 -9.18 -10.99 5.23
C TYR A 213 -10.26 -11.66 4.38
N GLY A 214 -10.08 -12.95 4.05
CA GLY A 214 -11.11 -13.74 3.37
C GLY A 214 -12.41 -13.86 4.18
N GLY A 215 -12.32 -13.80 5.51
CA GLY A 215 -13.45 -13.78 6.43
C GLY A 215 -14.31 -12.53 6.29
N VAL A 216 -13.71 -11.37 6.00
CA VAL A 216 -14.45 -10.12 5.70
C VAL A 216 -15.33 -10.31 4.46
N VAL A 217 -14.78 -10.90 3.40
CA VAL A 217 -15.52 -11.17 2.16
C VAL A 217 -16.64 -12.17 2.40
N ARG A 218 -16.36 -13.28 3.11
CA ARG A 218 -17.35 -14.30 3.46
C ARG A 218 -18.51 -13.71 4.26
N GLU A 219 -18.20 -12.87 5.25
CA GLU A 219 -19.21 -12.19 6.07
C GLU A 219 -20.03 -11.20 5.26
N TYR A 220 -19.39 -10.41 4.38
CA TYR A 220 -20.11 -9.51 3.47
C TYR A 220 -21.08 -10.30 2.58
N LEU A 221 -20.63 -11.37 1.93
CA LEU A 221 -21.48 -12.20 1.08
C LEU A 221 -22.65 -12.82 1.84
N ARG A 222 -22.42 -13.24 3.09
CA ARG A 222 -23.45 -13.81 3.96
C ARG A 222 -24.52 -12.79 4.37
N VAL A 223 -24.12 -11.54 4.68
CA VAL A 223 -25.04 -10.52 5.21
C VAL A 223 -25.64 -9.65 4.12
N GLN A 224 -24.82 -9.22 3.16
CA GLN A 224 -25.20 -8.23 2.13
C GLN A 224 -25.56 -8.90 0.80
N GLY A 225 -25.17 -10.17 0.60
CA GLY A 225 -25.33 -10.89 -0.65
C GLY A 225 -24.19 -10.63 -1.65
N PRO A 226 -24.26 -11.23 -2.85
CA PRO A 226 -23.22 -11.14 -3.88
C PRO A 226 -23.30 -9.84 -4.70
N GLU A 227 -23.87 -8.77 -4.14
CA GLU A 227 -24.07 -7.51 -4.84
C GLU A 227 -23.08 -6.44 -4.34
N LEU A 228 -22.50 -5.70 -5.27
CA LEU A 228 -21.56 -4.62 -5.03
C LEU A 228 -22.09 -3.32 -5.60
N ARG A 229 -22.07 -2.25 -4.80
CA ARG A 229 -22.48 -0.91 -5.25
C ARG A 229 -21.48 -0.39 -6.31
N LEU A 230 -21.99 0.08 -7.43
CA LEU A 230 -21.21 0.65 -8.54
C LEU A 230 -21.28 2.18 -8.60
N THR A 231 -22.35 2.79 -8.09
CA THR A 231 -22.52 4.25 -8.08
C THR A 231 -23.00 4.74 -6.72
N HIS A 232 -22.78 6.02 -6.44
CA HIS A 232 -23.36 6.69 -5.29
C HIS A 232 -23.72 8.14 -5.66
N PRO A 233 -24.61 8.80 -4.89
CA PRO A 233 -24.90 10.21 -5.11
C PRO A 233 -23.66 11.07 -4.86
N GLY A 234 -23.36 11.98 -5.78
CA GLY A 234 -22.19 12.85 -5.70
C GLY A 234 -21.98 13.67 -6.97
N THR A 235 -21.26 14.79 -6.82
CA THR A 235 -20.92 15.71 -7.91
C THR A 235 -19.43 15.70 -8.26
N TRP A 236 -18.61 14.98 -7.50
CA TRP A 236 -17.17 14.84 -7.71
C TRP A 236 -16.82 13.37 -7.89
N GLY A 237 -16.22 13.03 -9.03
CA GLY A 237 -15.98 11.64 -9.45
C GLY A 237 -16.21 11.46 -10.95
N VAL A 238 -16.23 10.19 -11.40
CA VAL A 238 -16.59 9.85 -12.78
C VAL A 238 -18.12 9.79 -12.91
N PRO A 239 -18.79 10.66 -13.68
CA PRO A 239 -20.24 10.66 -13.77
C PRO A 239 -20.77 9.37 -14.41
N VAL A 240 -21.73 8.71 -13.76
CA VAL A 240 -22.37 7.50 -14.28
C VAL A 240 -23.90 7.69 -14.23
N PRO A 241 -24.58 7.88 -15.37
CA PRO A 241 -26.02 8.03 -15.39
C PRO A 241 -26.75 6.80 -14.84
N VAL A 242 -27.69 7.05 -13.93
CA VAL A 242 -28.60 6.06 -13.36
C VAL A 242 -30.02 6.48 -13.67
N GLU A 243 -30.74 5.63 -14.39
CA GLU A 243 -32.12 5.87 -14.76
C GLU A 243 -33.00 6.10 -13.53
N GLY A 244 -33.84 7.14 -13.58
CA GLY A 244 -34.71 7.51 -12.47
C GLY A 244 -34.01 8.17 -11.27
N SER A 245 -32.69 8.40 -11.30
CA SER A 245 -32.01 9.11 -10.22
C SER A 245 -32.34 10.61 -10.24
N PRO A 246 -32.89 11.18 -9.15
CA PRO A 246 -33.18 12.61 -9.07
C PRO A 246 -31.94 13.47 -8.79
N VAL A 247 -30.77 12.84 -8.62
CA VAL A 247 -29.51 13.49 -8.25
C VAL A 247 -28.35 12.95 -9.11
N PRO A 248 -27.29 13.75 -9.31
CA PRO A 248 -26.07 13.28 -9.96
C PRO A 248 -25.48 12.06 -9.26
N GLN A 249 -24.97 11.14 -10.06
CA GLN A 249 -24.36 9.88 -9.63
C GLN A 249 -22.95 9.80 -10.18
N VAL A 250 -22.03 9.32 -9.35
CA VAL A 250 -20.64 9.07 -9.74
C VAL A 250 -20.29 7.61 -9.48
N ALA A 251 -19.29 7.09 -10.21
CA ALA A 251 -18.74 5.77 -10.00
C ALA A 251 -18.23 5.65 -8.56
N PHE A 252 -18.55 4.53 -7.91
CA PHE A 252 -18.08 4.26 -6.56
C PHE A 252 -16.61 3.85 -6.59
N THR A 253 -15.77 4.68 -5.99
CA THR A 253 -14.31 4.59 -6.06
C THR A 253 -13.78 3.26 -5.57
N TYR A 254 -14.33 2.69 -4.49
CA TYR A 254 -13.87 1.41 -3.93
C TYR A 254 -14.19 0.16 -4.76
N VAL A 255 -15.00 0.29 -5.81
CA VAL A 255 -15.42 -0.86 -6.63
C VAL A 255 -15.03 -0.63 -8.08
N VAL A 256 -15.78 0.21 -8.81
CA VAL A 256 -15.50 0.49 -10.22
C VAL A 256 -14.21 1.30 -10.37
N GLY A 257 -14.03 2.33 -9.52
CA GLY A 257 -12.82 3.14 -9.54
C GLY A 257 -11.56 2.34 -9.23
N GLY A 258 -11.62 1.46 -8.23
CA GLY A 258 -10.52 0.62 -7.81
C GLY A 258 -10.10 -0.38 -8.89
N LEU A 259 -11.06 -1.06 -9.53
CA LEU A 259 -10.74 -1.95 -10.65
C LEU A 259 -10.18 -1.18 -11.86
N ALA A 260 -10.71 0.01 -12.16
CA ALA A 260 -10.18 0.88 -13.22
C ALA A 260 -8.74 1.29 -12.92
N PHE A 261 -8.48 1.74 -11.69
CA PHE A 261 -7.15 2.11 -11.19
C PHE A 261 -6.15 0.95 -11.32
N LEU A 262 -6.50 -0.24 -10.81
CA LEU A 262 -5.64 -1.41 -10.86
C LEU A 262 -5.34 -1.84 -12.30
N THR A 263 -6.38 -1.89 -13.15
CA THR A 263 -6.21 -2.28 -14.56
C THR A 263 -5.32 -1.28 -15.29
N LEU A 264 -5.57 0.03 -15.15
CA LEU A 264 -4.82 1.06 -15.85
C LEU A 264 -3.37 1.13 -15.36
N SER A 265 -3.15 1.04 -14.05
CA SER A 265 -1.79 1.08 -13.46
C SER A 265 -0.98 -0.16 -13.84
N ALA A 266 -1.60 -1.33 -13.97
CA ALA A 266 -0.93 -2.53 -14.48
C ALA A 266 -0.42 -2.35 -15.92
N ARG A 267 -1.22 -1.74 -16.81
CA ARG A 267 -0.81 -1.44 -18.20
C ARG A 267 0.31 -0.41 -18.25
N ILE A 268 0.22 0.63 -17.43
CA ILE A 268 1.28 1.65 -17.32
C ILE A 268 2.58 0.99 -16.83
N GLY A 269 2.50 0.14 -15.79
CA GLY A 269 3.65 -0.62 -15.31
C GLY A 269 4.25 -1.52 -16.39
N ALA A 270 3.44 -2.21 -17.20
CA ALA A 270 3.93 -2.98 -18.34
C ALA A 270 4.69 -2.11 -19.35
N ALA A 271 4.19 -0.90 -19.65
CA ALA A 271 4.86 0.06 -20.52
C ALA A 271 6.18 0.58 -19.92
N GLU A 272 6.25 0.83 -18.60
CA GLU A 272 7.50 1.19 -17.91
C GLU A 272 8.56 0.07 -18.02
N LEU A 273 8.12 -1.19 -18.16
CA LEU A 273 8.99 -2.34 -18.43
C LEU A 273 9.35 -2.50 -19.93
N GLY A 274 8.90 -1.61 -20.80
CA GLY A 274 9.10 -1.69 -22.24
C GLY A 274 8.24 -2.76 -22.93
N LEU A 275 7.16 -3.20 -22.30
CA LEU A 275 6.21 -4.18 -22.85
C LEU A 275 5.02 -3.48 -23.52
N ALA A 276 4.27 -4.23 -24.33
CA ALA A 276 2.99 -3.78 -24.85
C ALA A 276 1.94 -3.61 -23.72
N ASP A 277 0.97 -2.72 -23.91
CA ASP A 277 -0.07 -2.39 -22.93
C ASP A 277 -0.89 -3.62 -22.45
N ASP A 278 -1.03 -4.65 -23.27
CA ASP A 278 -1.78 -5.89 -22.97
C ASP A 278 -0.88 -7.08 -22.61
N ALA A 279 0.42 -6.85 -22.49
CA ALA A 279 1.37 -7.89 -22.13
C ALA A 279 1.02 -8.50 -20.76
N PRO A 280 1.08 -9.83 -20.62
CA PRO A 280 0.86 -10.46 -19.32
C PRO A 280 1.99 -10.07 -18.36
N VAL A 281 1.62 -9.44 -17.26
CA VAL A 281 2.51 -9.12 -16.13
C VAL A 281 1.99 -9.77 -14.87
N HIS A 282 2.90 -10.12 -13.96
CA HIS A 282 2.55 -10.61 -12.64
C HIS A 282 2.27 -9.41 -11.73
N THR A 283 1.01 -9.21 -11.37
CA THR A 283 0.55 -8.07 -10.59
C THR A 283 0.54 -8.38 -9.10
N VAL A 284 1.13 -7.48 -8.32
CA VAL A 284 1.12 -7.54 -6.86
C VAL A 284 0.46 -6.27 -6.31
N THR A 285 -0.63 -6.40 -5.56
CA THR A 285 -1.27 -5.23 -4.91
C THR A 285 -0.95 -5.20 -3.42
N SER A 286 -0.87 -4.01 -2.83
CA SER A 286 -0.53 -3.86 -1.41
C SER A 286 -1.49 -2.93 -0.70
N PHE A 287 -2.16 -3.39 0.36
CA PHE A 287 -3.19 -2.61 1.06
C PHE A 287 -3.41 -3.03 2.52
N GLY A 288 -4.02 -2.12 3.30
CA GLY A 288 -4.36 -2.33 4.71
C GLY A 288 -5.70 -3.05 4.94
N PHE A 289 -5.93 -3.53 6.16
CA PHE A 289 -7.12 -4.32 6.53
C PHE A 289 -8.47 -3.66 6.17
N ASP A 290 -8.56 -2.34 6.27
CA ASP A 290 -9.74 -1.54 5.88
C ASP A 290 -10.10 -1.64 4.39
N ASN A 291 -9.14 -2.03 3.55
CA ASN A 291 -9.30 -2.16 2.12
C ASN A 291 -9.59 -3.60 1.65
N SER A 292 -9.88 -4.52 2.59
CA SER A 292 -10.21 -5.93 2.29
C SER A 292 -11.33 -6.08 1.28
N LEU A 293 -12.50 -5.48 1.51
CA LEU A 293 -13.64 -5.60 0.60
C LEU A 293 -13.40 -4.90 -0.76
N PRO A 294 -12.90 -3.65 -0.82
CA PRO A 294 -12.55 -2.99 -2.08
C PRO A 294 -11.63 -3.82 -2.99
N PHE A 295 -10.57 -4.43 -2.45
CA PHE A 295 -9.60 -5.17 -3.27
C PHE A 295 -10.02 -6.61 -3.55
N LEU A 296 -10.52 -7.34 -2.54
CA LEU A 296 -10.82 -8.76 -2.68
C LEU A 296 -12.15 -9.03 -3.39
N LEU A 297 -13.15 -8.16 -3.20
CA LEU A 297 -14.44 -8.33 -3.85
C LEU A 297 -14.64 -7.31 -4.98
N GLY A 298 -14.27 -6.04 -4.77
CA GLY A 298 -14.36 -4.99 -5.77
C GLY A 298 -13.35 -5.14 -6.92
N GLY A 299 -12.07 -5.34 -6.61
CA GLY A 299 -11.01 -5.52 -7.60
C GLY A 299 -10.98 -6.94 -8.16
N LEU A 300 -10.59 -7.91 -7.33
CA LEU A 300 -10.46 -9.32 -7.70
C LEU A 300 -11.78 -9.93 -8.17
N GLY A 301 -12.87 -9.75 -7.42
CA GLY A 301 -14.18 -10.32 -7.75
C GLY A 301 -14.76 -9.79 -9.07
N LEU A 302 -14.74 -8.46 -9.31
CA LEU A 302 -15.23 -7.90 -10.57
C LEU A 302 -14.32 -8.21 -11.76
N ALA A 303 -12.99 -8.28 -11.55
CA ALA A 303 -12.09 -8.72 -12.61
C ALA A 303 -12.44 -10.14 -13.07
N MET A 304 -12.73 -11.05 -12.14
CA MET A 304 -13.15 -12.42 -12.46
C MET A 304 -14.53 -12.50 -13.15
N ALA A 305 -15.41 -11.53 -12.90
CA ALA A 305 -16.74 -11.46 -13.52
C ALA A 305 -16.71 -10.89 -14.95
N LEU A 306 -15.58 -10.37 -15.42
CA LEU A 306 -15.45 -9.67 -16.70
C LEU A 306 -14.50 -10.43 -17.65
N PRO A 307 -14.96 -10.88 -18.83
CA PRO A 307 -14.13 -11.58 -19.80
C PRO A 307 -12.87 -10.80 -20.18
N GLY A 308 -11.74 -11.49 -20.27
CA GLY A 308 -10.47 -10.90 -20.69
C GLY A 308 -9.78 -10.01 -19.66
N ARG A 309 -10.35 -9.83 -18.46
CA ARG A 309 -9.68 -9.14 -17.36
C ARG A 309 -8.85 -10.12 -16.54
N ARG A 310 -7.65 -9.71 -16.16
CA ARG A 310 -6.77 -10.48 -15.28
C ARG A 310 -6.95 -9.99 -13.85
N PRO A 311 -7.36 -10.85 -12.91
CA PRO A 311 -7.31 -10.51 -11.50
C PRO A 311 -5.86 -10.38 -11.02
N THR A 312 -5.67 -9.73 -9.88
CA THR A 312 -4.37 -9.67 -9.22
C THR A 312 -3.81 -11.06 -8.91
N ASP A 313 -2.50 -11.23 -9.11
CA ASP A 313 -1.82 -12.52 -8.92
C ASP A 313 -1.42 -12.73 -7.46
N HIS A 314 -0.99 -11.66 -6.77
CA HIS A 314 -0.57 -11.72 -5.37
C HIS A 314 -0.92 -10.43 -4.59
N MET A 315 -1.11 -10.53 -3.28
CA MET A 315 -1.48 -9.40 -2.42
C MET A 315 -0.60 -9.34 -1.16
N LEU A 316 -0.08 -8.15 -0.86
CA LEU A 316 0.63 -7.82 0.38
C LEU A 316 -0.35 -7.13 1.33
N LEU A 317 -0.50 -7.65 2.54
CA LEU A 317 -1.60 -7.30 3.43
C LEU A 317 -1.10 -6.91 4.81
N ASN A 318 -1.67 -5.86 5.39
CA ASN A 318 -1.28 -5.44 6.73
C ASN A 318 -2.46 -5.08 7.62
N HIS A 319 -2.28 -5.32 8.90
CA HIS A 319 -3.07 -4.74 9.97
C HIS A 319 -2.71 -3.26 10.16
N PHE A 320 -3.39 -2.63 11.11
CA PHE A 320 -3.04 -1.27 11.53
C PHE A 320 -1.73 -1.25 12.32
N MET A 321 -1.00 -0.16 12.17
CA MET A 321 0.09 0.22 13.06
C MET A 321 -0.41 1.30 14.03
N THR A 322 -0.11 1.16 15.31
CA THR A 322 -0.37 2.18 16.34
C THR A 322 0.88 3.04 16.57
N LEU A 323 0.70 4.16 17.26
CA LEU A 323 1.73 5.07 17.72
C LEU A 323 1.65 5.18 19.25
N ASP A 324 2.69 4.74 19.95
CA ASP A 324 2.76 4.72 21.42
C ASP A 324 1.47 4.15 22.06
N GLY A 325 1.01 3.01 21.54
CA GLY A 325 -0.15 2.26 22.03
C GLY A 325 -1.52 2.81 21.59
N SER A 326 -1.57 3.87 20.78
CA SER A 326 -2.82 4.49 20.32
C SER A 326 -2.87 4.62 18.80
N LYS A 327 -4.06 4.56 18.19
CA LYS A 327 -4.22 4.75 16.74
C LYS A 327 -3.70 6.13 16.29
N PHE A 328 -2.96 6.17 15.18
CA PHE A 328 -2.62 7.41 14.49
C PHE A 328 -3.87 8.25 14.25
N SER A 329 -3.77 9.56 14.49
CA SER A 329 -4.90 10.47 14.33
C SER A 329 -4.45 11.89 14.01
N THR A 330 -4.68 12.28 12.75
CA THR A 330 -4.43 13.64 12.28
C THR A 330 -5.25 14.66 13.04
N SER A 331 -6.52 14.37 13.34
CA SER A 331 -7.41 15.28 14.07
C SER A 331 -7.00 15.50 15.54
N ARG A 332 -6.37 14.50 16.18
CA ARG A 332 -5.82 14.63 17.55
C ARG A 332 -4.35 15.09 17.55
N ASN A 333 -3.77 15.37 16.39
CA ASN A 333 -2.34 15.62 16.22
C ASN A 333 -1.45 14.51 16.83
N HIS A 334 -1.96 13.28 16.89
CA HIS A 334 -1.24 12.10 17.37
C HIS A 334 -0.70 11.33 16.17
N VAL A 335 0.30 11.93 15.52
CA VAL A 335 0.91 11.42 14.29
C VAL A 335 2.41 11.71 14.31
N ILE A 336 3.14 10.97 13.48
CA ILE A 336 4.50 11.29 13.07
C ILE A 336 4.47 11.36 11.55
N TRP A 337 4.73 12.55 10.99
CA TRP A 337 4.80 12.74 9.54
C TRP A 337 6.08 12.11 9.01
N ALA A 338 5.97 11.40 7.88
CA ALA A 338 7.05 10.59 7.37
C ALA A 338 8.27 11.42 6.99
N GLY A 339 8.08 12.50 6.24
CA GLY A 339 9.20 13.38 5.85
C GLY A 339 9.88 14.05 7.03
N ASP A 340 9.13 14.43 8.08
CA ASP A 340 9.68 15.13 9.25
C ASP A 340 10.58 14.18 10.07
N GLU A 341 10.15 12.93 10.28
CA GLU A 341 10.96 11.94 10.99
C GLU A 341 12.21 11.53 10.19
N VAL A 342 12.10 11.46 8.86
CA VAL A 342 13.25 11.19 8.00
C VAL A 342 14.30 12.30 8.10
N GLU A 343 13.88 13.57 8.15
CA GLU A 343 14.80 14.69 8.27
C GLU A 343 15.61 14.62 9.57
N GLU A 344 15.01 14.15 10.67
CA GLU A 344 15.68 13.99 11.95
C GLU A 344 16.55 12.72 12.03
N SER A 345 16.03 11.59 11.55
CA SER A 345 16.57 10.26 11.86
C SER A 345 17.18 9.53 10.67
N GLY A 346 16.97 10.00 9.44
CA GLY A 346 17.40 9.35 8.20
C GLY A 346 16.43 8.29 7.69
N GLY A 347 16.30 8.18 6.36
CA GLY A 347 15.37 7.27 5.69
C GLY A 347 15.57 5.81 6.07
N ASP A 348 16.81 5.34 6.03
CA ASP A 348 17.14 3.94 6.31
C ASP A 348 16.82 3.52 7.76
N ALA A 349 17.02 4.41 8.74
CA ALA A 349 16.65 4.13 10.13
C ALA A 349 15.13 3.93 10.27
N VAL A 350 14.35 4.85 9.70
CA VAL A 350 12.87 4.78 9.69
C VAL A 350 12.41 3.49 8.99
N ARG A 351 12.94 3.20 7.81
CA ARG A 351 12.60 1.99 7.04
C ARG A 351 12.93 0.70 7.81
N ALA A 352 14.13 0.62 8.40
CA ALA A 352 14.56 -0.55 9.14
C ALA A 352 13.66 -0.83 10.34
N TYR A 353 13.28 0.21 11.10
CA TYR A 353 12.41 0.03 12.25
C TYR A 353 10.96 -0.30 11.84
N LEU A 354 10.44 0.31 10.78
CA LEU A 354 9.12 -0.04 10.24
C LEU A 354 9.08 -1.47 9.68
N ALA A 355 10.17 -1.96 9.10
CA ALA A 355 10.30 -3.35 8.67
C ALA A 355 10.37 -4.32 9.87
N ASP A 356 11.13 -3.99 10.91
CA ASP A 356 11.18 -4.75 12.19
C ASP A 356 9.79 -4.83 12.85
N ARG A 357 9.03 -3.74 12.78
CA ARG A 357 7.69 -3.60 13.37
C ARG A 357 6.56 -3.77 12.37
N SER A 358 6.79 -4.48 11.26
CA SER A 358 5.80 -4.59 10.19
C SER A 358 4.47 -5.18 10.70
N PRO A 359 3.31 -4.54 10.41
CA PRO A 359 2.01 -4.99 10.86
C PRO A 359 1.41 -6.09 9.96
N ALA A 360 2.22 -6.93 9.33
CA ALA A 360 1.73 -7.91 8.35
C ALA A 360 0.92 -9.06 9.00
N ARG A 361 1.36 -9.53 10.18
CA ARG A 361 0.74 -10.68 10.88
C ARG A 361 -0.24 -10.28 11.99
N SER A 362 -0.08 -9.10 12.55
CA SER A 362 -0.90 -8.56 13.63
C SER A 362 -0.79 -7.05 13.69
N VAL A 363 -1.64 -6.42 14.50
CA VAL A 363 -1.43 -5.03 14.90
C VAL A 363 -0.07 -4.91 15.59
N THR A 364 0.70 -3.89 15.22
CA THR A 364 2.00 -3.56 15.82
C THR A 364 2.04 -2.09 16.21
N ASP A 365 3.04 -1.71 17.00
CA ASP A 365 3.21 -0.35 17.50
C ASP A 365 4.53 0.24 17.01
N PHE A 366 4.46 1.46 16.49
CA PHE A 366 5.61 2.35 16.41
C PHE A 366 5.71 3.07 17.75
N SER A 367 6.72 2.73 18.53
CA SER A 367 7.02 3.44 19.77
C SER A 367 8.17 4.41 19.55
N ARG A 368 8.03 5.66 19.99
CA ARG A 368 9.11 6.66 19.88
C ARG A 368 10.36 6.22 20.64
N THR A 369 10.17 5.69 21.85
CA THR A 369 11.28 5.18 22.68
C THR A 369 11.86 3.92 22.05
N GLY A 370 11.02 3.01 21.55
CA GLY A 370 11.46 1.81 20.85
C GLY A 370 12.26 2.13 19.58
N PHE A 371 11.87 3.17 18.84
CA PHE A 371 12.58 3.62 17.66
C PHE A 371 13.95 4.21 18.01
N ALA A 372 14.01 5.10 19.01
CA ALA A 372 15.27 5.66 19.49
C ALA A 372 16.24 4.56 19.96
N ASP A 373 15.75 3.60 20.75
CA ASP A 373 16.52 2.45 21.20
C ASP A 373 17.03 1.58 20.04
N TYR A 374 16.17 1.30 19.05
CA TYR A 374 16.55 0.54 17.86
C TYR A 374 17.66 1.26 17.07
N ARG A 375 17.48 2.56 16.81
CA ARG A 375 18.45 3.39 16.12
C ARG A 375 19.80 3.40 16.85
N ASP A 376 19.80 3.60 18.16
CA ASP A 376 21.04 3.81 18.90
C ASP A 376 21.76 2.49 19.21
N LYS A 377 21.04 1.42 19.57
CA LYS A 377 21.64 0.13 19.94
C LYS A 377 21.88 -0.79 18.74
N VAL A 378 20.92 -0.86 17.80
CA VAL A 378 21.02 -1.79 16.66
C VAL A 378 21.80 -1.16 15.51
N LEU A 379 21.41 0.03 15.07
CA LEU A 379 22.02 0.65 13.90
C LEU A 379 23.36 1.33 14.27
N ARG A 380 23.36 2.24 15.24
CA ARG A 380 24.56 3.00 15.65
C ARG A 380 25.53 2.24 16.54
N GLY A 381 25.06 1.23 17.27
CA GLY A 381 25.91 0.29 18.00
C GLY A 381 26.30 -0.88 17.10
N ARG A 382 25.47 -1.92 17.10
CA ARG A 382 25.81 -3.23 16.51
C ARG A 382 26.24 -3.18 15.04
N TRP A 383 25.47 -2.54 14.16
CA TRP A 383 25.81 -2.50 12.73
C TRP A 383 27.08 -1.67 12.48
N ARG A 384 27.19 -0.50 13.12
CA ARG A 384 28.37 0.36 13.03
C ARG A 384 29.64 -0.38 13.43
N GLU A 385 29.62 -1.06 14.57
CA GLU A 385 30.76 -1.80 15.11
C GLU A 385 31.17 -2.93 14.16
N ALA A 386 30.20 -3.72 13.67
CA ALA A 386 30.46 -4.80 12.73
C ALA A 386 31.08 -4.30 11.41
N VAL A 387 30.56 -3.20 10.85
CA VAL A 387 31.12 -2.56 9.65
C VAL A 387 32.51 -2.00 9.92
N GLY A 388 32.73 -1.37 11.07
CA GLY A 388 34.02 -0.82 11.47
C GLY A 388 35.11 -1.90 11.55
N HIS A 389 34.83 -2.98 12.29
CA HIS A 389 35.75 -4.12 12.40
C HIS A 389 36.05 -4.76 11.03
N ALA A 390 35.02 -4.93 10.19
CA ALA A 390 35.20 -5.46 8.84
C ALA A 390 36.08 -4.53 7.98
N TRP A 391 35.90 -3.22 8.09
CA TRP A 391 36.68 -2.26 7.31
C TRP A 391 38.18 -2.30 7.65
N GLU A 392 38.51 -2.40 8.93
CA GLU A 392 39.90 -2.48 9.42
C GLU A 392 40.61 -3.79 9.04
N ALA A 393 39.85 -4.89 8.88
CA ALA A 393 40.40 -6.21 8.59
C ALA A 393 40.93 -6.39 7.14
N GLY A 394 40.68 -5.43 6.24
CA GLY A 394 41.30 -5.37 4.90
C GLY A 394 40.73 -6.34 3.85
N THR A 395 41.39 -6.38 2.68
CA THR A 395 40.98 -7.19 1.53
C THR A 395 41.59 -8.60 1.55
N GLY A 396 40.85 -9.57 1.01
CA GLY A 396 41.35 -10.93 0.77
C GLY A 396 40.36 -11.74 -0.08
N THR A 397 40.62 -13.04 -0.24
CA THR A 397 39.82 -13.92 -1.11
C THR A 397 38.48 -14.27 -0.48
N ALA A 398 37.44 -14.48 -1.30
CA ALA A 398 36.12 -14.88 -0.81
C ALA A 398 36.20 -16.25 -0.11
N PRO A 399 35.94 -16.36 1.19
CA PRO A 399 35.85 -17.67 1.83
C PRO A 399 34.61 -18.37 1.27
N SER A 400 34.74 -19.62 0.78
CA SER A 400 33.61 -20.40 0.25
C SER A 400 32.44 -20.52 1.25
N ALA A 401 32.76 -20.57 2.55
CA ALA A 401 31.78 -20.56 3.64
C ALA A 401 30.93 -19.28 3.68
N LEU A 402 31.53 -18.11 3.38
CA LEU A 402 30.83 -16.82 3.41
C LEU A 402 29.82 -16.72 2.25
N THR A 403 30.19 -17.21 1.07
CA THR A 403 29.26 -17.30 -0.06
C THR A 403 28.09 -18.22 0.24
N ALA A 404 28.35 -19.41 0.79
CA ALA A 404 27.29 -20.36 1.16
C ALA A 404 26.32 -19.77 2.19
N ARG A 405 26.85 -19.07 3.20
CA ARG A 405 26.04 -18.38 4.21
C ARG A 405 25.21 -17.24 3.62
N LEU A 406 25.76 -16.48 2.69
CA LEU A 406 25.02 -15.42 1.99
C LEU A 406 23.85 -16.01 1.19
N ASP A 407 24.08 -17.10 0.45
CA ASP A 407 23.03 -17.78 -0.32
C ASP A 407 21.92 -18.33 0.59
N GLU A 408 22.27 -18.85 1.78
CA GLU A 408 21.30 -19.27 2.79
C GLU A 408 20.41 -18.11 3.25
N LEU A 409 21.01 -16.97 3.62
CA LEU A 409 20.26 -15.81 4.11
C LEU A 409 19.45 -15.11 3.00
N LEU A 410 19.94 -15.12 1.76
CA LEU A 410 19.17 -14.69 0.61
C LEU A 410 17.95 -15.60 0.36
N SER A 411 18.08 -16.91 0.59
CA SER A 411 16.96 -17.85 0.55
C SER A 411 15.94 -17.58 1.66
N VAL A 412 16.40 -17.25 2.87
CA VAL A 412 15.50 -16.79 3.96
C VAL A 412 14.72 -15.55 3.55
N GLN A 413 15.38 -14.57 2.92
CA GLN A 413 14.74 -13.36 2.43
C GLN A 413 13.73 -13.65 1.30
N GLN A 414 14.06 -14.54 0.37
CA GLN A 414 13.13 -15.00 -0.68
C GLN A 414 11.87 -15.60 -0.05
N GLN A 415 12.02 -16.54 0.88
CA GLN A 415 10.88 -17.16 1.57
C GLN A 415 10.04 -16.15 2.35
N ALA A 416 10.67 -15.13 2.95
CA ALA A 416 9.96 -14.12 3.72
C ALA A 416 9.02 -13.25 2.86
N VAL A 417 9.30 -13.09 1.56
CA VAL A 417 8.47 -12.31 0.63
C VAL A 417 7.66 -13.19 -0.34
N GLU A 418 7.69 -14.50 -0.17
CA GLU A 418 6.82 -15.40 -0.92
C GLU A 418 5.35 -15.16 -0.57
N PRO A 419 4.43 -15.50 -1.50
CA PRO A 419 3.01 -15.43 -1.24
C PRO A 419 2.61 -16.14 0.07
N ALA A 420 1.67 -15.54 0.80
CA ALA A 420 1.18 -15.97 2.13
C ALA A 420 2.15 -15.78 3.31
N ASN A 421 3.44 -15.47 3.10
CA ASN A 421 4.37 -15.21 4.21
C ASN A 421 4.38 -13.75 4.62
N ASP A 422 4.66 -12.83 3.67
CA ASP A 422 4.70 -11.37 3.86
C ASP A 422 5.35 -10.93 5.20
N ASP A 423 6.59 -11.36 5.44
CA ASP A 423 7.25 -11.30 6.74
C ASP A 423 8.52 -10.43 6.71
N LEU A 424 8.34 -9.11 6.67
CA LEU A 424 9.46 -8.18 6.74
C LEU A 424 10.35 -8.32 7.99
N PRO A 425 9.83 -8.64 9.19
CA PRO A 425 10.68 -8.90 10.35
C PRO A 425 11.63 -10.08 10.11
N ARG A 426 11.14 -11.18 9.54
CA ARG A 426 11.99 -12.32 9.14
C ARG A 426 12.98 -11.93 8.04
N PHE A 427 12.57 -11.10 7.08
CA PHE A 427 13.45 -10.60 6.03
C PHE A 427 14.63 -9.79 6.61
N LEU A 428 14.34 -8.90 7.57
CA LEU A 428 15.33 -8.06 8.23
C LEU A 428 16.21 -8.86 9.20
N ALA A 429 15.64 -9.87 9.88
CA ALA A 429 16.40 -10.77 10.74
C ALA A 429 17.53 -11.50 9.98
N ALA A 430 17.37 -11.77 8.68
CA ALA A 430 18.45 -12.30 7.86
C ALA A 430 19.64 -11.32 7.72
N VAL A 431 19.37 -10.02 7.63
CA VAL A 431 20.42 -8.99 7.63
C VAL A 431 21.11 -8.93 9.01
N GLN A 432 20.32 -8.99 10.07
CA GLN A 432 20.84 -8.99 11.44
C GLN A 432 21.71 -10.21 11.72
N ALA A 433 21.31 -11.40 11.28
CA ALA A 433 22.10 -12.62 11.39
C ALA A 433 23.45 -12.49 10.67
N TRP A 434 23.49 -11.88 9.48
CA TRP A 434 24.75 -11.60 8.79
C TRP A 434 25.67 -10.64 9.55
N VAL A 435 25.07 -9.62 10.18
CA VAL A 435 25.78 -8.68 11.06
C VAL A 435 26.39 -9.42 12.26
N ASP A 436 25.61 -10.31 12.88
CA ASP A 436 26.02 -11.09 14.05
C ASP A 436 27.09 -12.14 13.72
N ASP A 437 27.07 -12.71 12.52
CA ASP A 437 28.10 -13.66 12.04
C ASP A 437 29.50 -13.01 12.00
N GLY A 438 29.56 -11.69 11.76
CA GLY A 438 30.80 -10.91 11.72
C GLY A 438 31.69 -11.20 10.50
N ALA A 439 32.66 -10.31 10.26
CA ALA A 439 33.59 -10.48 9.14
C ALA A 439 34.72 -11.46 9.50
N PRO A 440 34.97 -12.51 8.68
CA PRO A 440 36.08 -13.41 8.89
C PRO A 440 37.42 -12.76 8.50
N ALA A 441 38.51 -13.23 9.11
CA ALA A 441 39.87 -12.79 8.76
C ALA A 441 40.15 -13.04 7.27
N GLY A 442 40.57 -11.99 6.55
CA GLY A 442 40.84 -12.04 5.11
C GLY A 442 39.61 -12.11 4.21
N GLY A 443 38.38 -12.06 4.74
CA GLY A 443 37.14 -12.08 3.95
C GLY A 443 36.29 -10.82 4.07
N ALA A 444 36.82 -9.75 4.66
CA ALA A 444 36.01 -8.62 5.12
C ALA A 444 35.39 -7.81 3.96
N ALA A 445 36.11 -7.60 2.86
CA ALA A 445 35.54 -6.98 1.66
C ALA A 445 34.34 -7.76 1.09
N TRP A 446 34.40 -9.10 1.13
CA TRP A 446 33.30 -9.97 0.72
C TRP A 446 32.14 -9.98 1.71
N TRP A 447 32.45 -9.90 3.01
CA TRP A 447 31.44 -9.74 4.04
C TRP A 447 30.64 -8.43 3.86
N LEU A 448 31.34 -7.31 3.64
CA LEU A 448 30.72 -6.01 3.38
C LEU A 448 29.87 -6.02 2.11
N ARG A 449 30.34 -6.69 1.05
CA ARG A 449 29.56 -6.91 -0.17
C ARG A 449 28.26 -7.69 0.13
N GLY A 450 28.34 -8.75 0.92
CA GLY A 450 27.18 -9.53 1.35
C GLY A 450 26.20 -8.72 2.19
N LEU A 451 26.70 -7.88 3.10
CA LEU A 451 25.88 -6.98 3.90
C LEU A 451 25.14 -5.97 3.00
N ALA A 452 25.84 -5.34 2.05
CA ALA A 452 25.23 -4.45 1.08
C ALA A 452 24.11 -5.15 0.29
N LEU A 453 24.34 -6.39 -0.16
CA LEU A 453 23.32 -7.16 -0.88
C LEU A 453 22.10 -7.46 0.00
N LEU A 454 22.30 -7.96 1.22
CA LEU A 454 21.22 -8.33 2.13
C LEU A 454 20.40 -7.12 2.58
N ALA A 455 21.08 -5.99 2.85
CA ALA A 455 20.47 -4.79 3.39
C ALA A 455 19.80 -3.91 2.33
N ALA A 456 20.22 -3.98 1.05
CA ALA A 456 19.74 -3.09 -0.02
C ALA A 456 18.21 -2.93 -0.14
N PRO A 457 17.39 -3.98 0.05
CA PRO A 457 15.94 -3.81 -0.03
C PRO A 457 15.33 -2.98 1.11
N VAL A 458 15.91 -3.03 2.31
CA VAL A 458 15.37 -2.35 3.50
C VAL A 458 16.09 -1.03 3.79
N THR A 459 17.41 -0.98 3.64
CA THR A 459 18.24 0.21 3.87
C THR A 459 19.04 0.56 2.61
N PRO A 460 18.37 1.07 1.56
CA PRO A 460 18.97 1.27 0.25
C PRO A 460 20.10 2.30 0.24
N GLU A 461 20.04 3.35 1.06
CA GLU A 461 21.08 4.38 1.02
C GLU A 461 22.39 3.87 1.60
N PHE A 462 22.34 3.22 2.76
CA PHE A 462 23.43 2.53 3.44
C PHE A 462 24.07 1.49 2.54
N ALA A 463 23.25 0.59 2.00
CA ALA A 463 23.73 -0.47 1.12
C ALA A 463 24.41 0.11 -0.13
N GLY A 464 23.83 1.16 -0.72
CA GLY A 464 24.42 1.85 -1.87
C GLY A 464 25.74 2.56 -1.53
N ARG A 465 25.83 3.23 -0.37
CA ARG A 465 27.09 3.83 0.11
C ARG A 465 28.16 2.76 0.28
N LEU A 466 27.82 1.66 0.98
CA LEU A 466 28.74 0.56 1.22
C LEU A 466 29.22 -0.08 -0.07
N TRP A 467 28.31 -0.33 -1.02
CA TRP A 467 28.62 -0.88 -2.34
C TRP A 467 29.62 -0.02 -3.12
N ARG A 468 29.38 1.30 -3.19
CA ARG A 468 30.29 2.23 -3.87
C ARG A 468 31.66 2.30 -3.21
N SER A 469 31.73 2.28 -1.87
CA SER A 469 33.00 2.25 -1.15
C SER A 469 33.80 0.96 -1.34
N LEU A 470 33.16 -0.12 -1.83
CA LEU A 470 33.85 -1.34 -2.27
C LEU A 470 34.34 -1.25 -3.73
N GLY A 471 34.27 -0.08 -4.36
CA GLY A 471 34.64 0.13 -5.76
C GLY A 471 33.64 -0.46 -6.76
N LEU A 472 32.48 -0.91 -6.29
CA LEU A 472 31.47 -1.55 -7.13
C LEU A 472 30.57 -0.51 -7.79
N SER A 473 30.24 -0.72 -9.06
CA SER A 473 29.39 0.18 -9.82
C SER A 473 27.90 -0.17 -9.68
N GLY A 474 27.04 0.82 -9.90
CA GLY A 474 25.59 0.65 -9.87
C GLY A 474 25.01 0.35 -8.49
N GLU A 475 23.83 -0.29 -8.49
CA GLU A 475 23.15 -0.74 -7.27
C GLU A 475 23.60 -2.16 -6.87
N PRO A 476 23.49 -2.53 -5.57
CA PRO A 476 23.77 -3.89 -5.12
C PRO A 476 22.97 -4.96 -5.87
N ARG A 477 23.67 -5.79 -6.65
CA ARG A 477 23.06 -6.89 -7.45
C ARG A 477 23.91 -8.16 -7.38
N ARG A 478 23.24 -9.32 -7.43
CA ARG A 478 23.88 -10.64 -7.30
C ARG A 478 24.93 -10.93 -8.39
N ALA A 479 24.68 -10.45 -9.61
CA ALA A 479 25.46 -10.78 -10.81
C ALA A 479 26.78 -10.01 -11.01
N ALA A 480 27.16 -9.10 -10.10
CA ALA A 480 28.44 -8.41 -10.21
C ALA A 480 29.59 -9.41 -9.98
N SER A 481 30.27 -9.82 -11.05
CA SER A 481 31.49 -10.64 -11.05
C SER A 481 32.70 -9.92 -10.44
N ASP A 482 32.51 -8.67 -10.05
CA ASP A 482 33.54 -7.77 -9.56
C ASP A 482 34.02 -8.18 -8.17
N VAL A 483 35.34 -8.26 -8.03
CA VAL A 483 36.01 -8.48 -6.75
C VAL A 483 35.94 -7.17 -5.96
N PRO A 484 35.34 -7.14 -4.75
CA PRO A 484 35.23 -5.91 -3.96
C PRO A 484 36.61 -5.44 -3.51
N THR A 485 36.91 -4.15 -3.72
CA THR A 485 38.14 -3.48 -3.25
C THR A 485 37.77 -2.40 -2.25
N ILE A 486 38.23 -2.51 -1.02
CA ILE A 486 37.98 -1.53 0.04
C ILE A 486 38.68 -0.20 -0.33
N SER A 487 37.91 0.89 -0.43
CA SER A 487 38.46 2.23 -0.62
C SER A 487 39.24 2.71 0.61
N GLN A 488 40.18 3.64 0.43
CA GLN A 488 40.91 4.23 1.58
C GLN A 488 40.00 5.06 2.50
N GLU A 489 38.91 5.61 1.97
CA GLU A 489 37.89 6.30 2.77
C GLU A 489 36.82 5.33 3.25
N GLN A 490 36.60 5.26 4.57
CA GLN A 490 35.56 4.46 5.19
C GLN A 490 34.18 5.11 4.98
N PRO A 491 33.16 4.38 4.49
CA PRO A 491 31.81 4.92 4.38
C PRO A 491 31.22 5.23 5.76
N CYS A 492 30.19 6.07 5.80
CA CYS A 492 29.34 6.18 6.99
C CYS A 492 28.80 4.78 7.34
N ALA A 493 29.31 4.23 8.44
CA ALA A 493 29.09 2.85 8.86
C ALA A 493 27.68 2.60 9.46
N THR A 494 26.83 3.62 9.46
CA THR A 494 25.47 3.57 10.01
C THR A 494 24.43 3.83 8.93
N PRO A 495 23.35 3.03 8.89
CA PRO A 495 22.16 3.33 8.12
C PRO A 495 21.50 4.63 8.52
#